data_AF-R7XLU3-F1
#
_entry.id   AF-R7XLU3-F1
#
_cell.length_a   1.000
_cell.length_b   1.000
_cell.length_c   1.000
_cell.angle_alpha   90.00
_cell.angle_beta   90.00
_cell.angle_gamma   90.00
#
_symmetry.space_group_name_H-M   'P 1'
#
loop_
_entity.id
_entity.type
_entity.pdbx_description
1 polymer ?
#
loop_
_entity_poly.entity_id
_entity_poly.type
_entity_poly.pdbx_seq_one_letter_code
_entity_poly.pdbx_strand_id
1 'polypeptide(L)' 'MVGVLALVEARLCMAVLPGLALPRDHPRLCAIALTEPAVDRVLALIRRRDRALQPAAKALFDILTSDADVSTD' A
#
# COMPACT_ATOMS: atom_id res chain seq x y z
N MET A 1 -3.05 1.51 -12.35
CA MET A 1 -1.71 1.22 -12.91
C MET A 1 -1.59 -0.29 -13.00
N VAL A 2 -1.67 -0.86 -14.22
CA VAL A 2 -1.88 -2.32 -14.45
C VAL A 2 -0.62 -3.01 -15.02
N GLY A 3 0.48 -2.29 -15.22
CA GLY A 3 1.57 -2.72 -16.10
C GLY A 3 2.29 -4.00 -15.69
N VAL A 4 2.84 -4.05 -14.47
CA VAL A 4 3.72 -5.18 -14.11
C VAL A 4 2.95 -6.47 -13.83
N LEU A 5 1.78 -6.39 -13.20
CA LEU A 5 0.99 -7.58 -12.87
C LEU A 5 0.54 -8.32 -14.14
N ALA A 6 0.14 -7.56 -15.17
CA ALA A 6 -0.22 -8.13 -16.47
C ALA A 6 0.96 -8.88 -17.14
N LEU A 7 2.20 -8.41 -16.98
CA LEU A 7 3.38 -9.09 -17.50
C LEU A 7 3.67 -10.41 -16.75
N VAL A 8 3.46 -10.42 -15.43
CA VAL A 8 3.62 -11.62 -14.62
C VAL A 8 2.52 -12.64 -14.97
N GLU A 9 1.27 -12.19 -15.13
CA GLU A 9 0.16 -13.05 -15.60
C GLU A 9 0.42 -13.67 -16.97
N ALA A 10 1.01 -12.89 -17.89
CA ALA A 10 1.41 -13.36 -19.21
C ALA A 10 2.64 -14.29 -19.19
N ARG A 11 3.20 -14.60 -18.00
CA ARG A 11 4.39 -15.44 -17.80
C ARG A 11 5.65 -14.88 -18.46
N LEU A 12 5.74 -13.56 -18.59
CA LEU A 12 6.87 -12.87 -19.24
C LEU A 12 7.93 -12.40 -18.24
N CYS A 13 7.58 -12.27 -16.96
CA CYS A 13 8.52 -11.82 -15.93
C CYS A 13 8.14 -12.28 -14.52
N MET A 14 9.02 -11.95 -13.57
CA MET A 14 8.74 -11.92 -12.13
C MET A 14 8.86 -10.47 -11.65
N ALA A 15 8.11 -10.10 -10.61
CA ALA A 15 8.12 -8.75 -10.07
C ALA A 15 8.15 -8.75 -8.54
N VAL A 16 8.85 -7.76 -7.97
CA VAL A 16 8.80 -7.43 -6.54
C VAL A 16 7.90 -6.20 -6.38
N LEU A 17 6.90 -6.30 -5.51
CA LEU A 17 5.90 -5.27 -5.30
C LEU A 17 5.74 -5.00 -3.79
N PRO A 18 5.43 -3.76 -3.37
CA PRO A 18 4.98 -3.52 -2.02
C PRO A 18 3.63 -4.23 -1.80
N GLY A 19 3.37 -4.68 -0.56
CA GLY A 19 2.09 -5.32 -0.22
C GLY A 19 0.86 -4.48 -0.59
N LEU A 20 0.98 -3.14 -0.55
CA LEU A 20 -0.08 -2.21 -0.95
C LEU A 20 -0.47 -2.31 -2.44
N ALA A 21 0.45 -2.74 -3.31
CA ALA A 21 0.19 -2.92 -4.74
C ALA A 21 -0.27 -4.35 -5.09
N LEU A 22 -0.26 -5.26 -4.12
CA LEU A 22 -0.68 -6.64 -4.32
C LEU A 22 -2.21 -6.74 -4.17
N PRO A 23 -2.95 -7.21 -5.20
CA PRO A 23 -4.36 -7.52 -5.03
C PRO A 23 -4.52 -8.67 -4.04
N ARG A 24 -5.53 -8.57 -3.16
CA ARG A 24 -5.75 -9.53 -2.06
C ARG A 24 -5.93 -10.97 -2.55
N ASP A 25 -6.59 -11.15 -3.69
CA ASP A 25 -6.75 -12.44 -4.34
C ASP A 25 -6.43 -12.31 -5.83
N HIS A 26 -5.53 -13.16 -6.31
CA HIS A 26 -5.22 -13.27 -7.72
C HIS A 26 -5.33 -14.73 -8.18
N PRO A 27 -6.24 -15.08 -9.12
CA PRO A 27 -6.57 -16.48 -9.40
C PRO A 27 -5.42 -17.28 -10.02
N ARG A 28 -4.42 -16.61 -10.59
CA ARG A 28 -3.33 -17.23 -11.36
C ARG A 28 -1.93 -16.95 -10.83
N LEU A 29 -1.81 -16.08 -9.83
CA LEU A 29 -0.52 -15.62 -9.33
C LEU A 29 -0.44 -15.87 -7.84
N CYS A 30 0.73 -16.31 -7.38
CA CYS A 30 1.04 -16.38 -5.96
C CYS A 30 2.00 -15.25 -5.60
N ALA A 31 1.80 -14.67 -4.41
CA ALA A 31 2.79 -13.79 -3.81
C ALA A 31 3.62 -14.60 -2.81
N ILE A 32 4.92 -14.36 -2.82
CA ILE A 32 5.86 -14.96 -1.88
C ILE A 32 6.48 -13.81 -1.09
N ALA A 33 6.54 -13.94 0.23
CA ALA A 33 7.14 -12.93 1.08
C ALA A 33 8.65 -12.79 0.80
N LEU A 34 9.10 -11.56 0.58
CA LEU A 34 10.53 -11.25 0.45
C LEU A 34 11.15 -11.17 1.84
N THR A 35 11.88 -12.22 2.24
CA THR A 35 12.40 -12.35 3.62
C THR A 35 13.77 -11.72 3.79
N GLU A 36 14.68 -11.96 2.83
CA GLU A 36 16.06 -11.48 2.90
C GLU A 36 16.47 -10.87 1.53
N PRO A 37 16.71 -9.56 1.46
CA PRO A 37 16.54 -8.56 2.53
C PRO A 37 15.06 -8.23 2.75
N ALA A 38 14.66 -8.05 4.01
CA ALA A 38 13.37 -7.45 4.33
C ALA A 38 13.37 -5.97 3.87
N VAL A 39 12.29 -5.54 3.23
CA VAL A 39 12.16 -4.17 2.71
C VAL A 39 10.89 -3.51 3.24
N ASP A 40 11.06 -2.60 4.19
CA ASP A 40 9.97 -1.81 4.75
C ASP A 40 9.85 -0.44 4.09
N ARG A 41 8.61 0.02 3.92
CA ARG A 41 8.28 1.33 3.35
C ARG A 41 7.30 2.05 4.26
N VAL A 42 7.69 3.24 4.70
CA VAL A 42 6.83 4.08 5.54
C VAL A 42 5.86 4.87 4.66
N LEU A 43 4.56 4.68 4.88
CA LEU A 43 3.52 5.53 4.34
C LEU A 43 3.08 6.52 5.43
N ALA A 44 3.03 7.81 5.12
CA ALA A 44 2.73 8.83 6.12
C ALA A 44 1.69 9.84 5.62
N LEU A 45 0.82 10.28 6.52
CA LEU A 45 -0.07 11.40 6.31
C LEU A 45 0.65 12.70 6.72
N ILE A 46 0.78 13.63 5.78
CA ILE A 46 1.47 14.90 6.01
C ILE A 46 0.44 16.02 6.06
N ARG A 47 0.55 16.89 7.08
CA ARG A 47 -0.20 18.14 7.18
C ARG A 47 0.72 19.30 7.55
N ARG A 48 0.30 20.50 7.19
CA ARG A 48 0.93 21.73 7.67
C ARG A 48 0.75 21.87 9.19
N ARG A 49 1.81 22.27 9.89
CA ARG A 49 1.78 22.50 11.35
C ARG A 49 1.13 23.84 11.70
N ASP A 50 1.34 24.84 10.85
CA ASP A 50 0.92 26.24 11.02
C ASP A 50 -0.54 26.51 10.63
N ARG A 51 -1.20 25.53 9.99
CA ARG A 51 -2.57 25.68 9.50
C ARG A 51 -3.45 24.53 9.96
N ALA A 52 -4.61 24.86 10.51
CA ALA A 52 -5.65 23.88 10.77
C ALA A 52 -6.15 23.27 9.45
N LEU A 53 -6.46 21.98 9.48
CA LEU A 53 -7.09 21.31 8.34
C LEU A 53 -8.45 21.95 8.06
N GLN A 54 -8.76 22.14 6.77
CA GLN A 54 -10.11 22.54 6.37
C GLN A 54 -11.10 21.42 6.73
N PRO A 55 -12.39 21.72 6.93
CA PRO A 55 -13.37 20.73 7.39
C PRO A 55 -13.36 19.41 6.60
N ALA A 56 -13.35 19.49 5.26
CA ALA A 56 -13.28 18.30 4.40
C ALA A 56 -11.96 17.53 4.54
N ALA A 57 -10.82 18.24 4.65
CA ALA A 57 -9.52 17.62 4.85
C ALA A 57 -9.39 16.97 6.24
N LYS A 58 -10.01 17.57 7.27
CA LYS A 58 -10.08 16.99 8.61
C LYS A 58 -10.89 15.70 8.60
N ALA A 59 -12.06 15.69 7.97
CA ALA A 59 -12.87 14.47 7.85
C ALA A 59 -12.11 13.32 7.18
N LEU A 60 -11.40 13.59 6.08
CA LEU A 60 -10.56 12.58 5.44
C LEU A 60 -9.41 12.11 6.34
N PHE A 61 -8.73 13.04 7.02
CA PHE A 61 -7.65 12.70 7.95
C PHE A 61 -8.15 11.80 9.09
N ASP A 62 -9.31 12.11 9.65
CA ASP A 62 -9.94 11.33 10.73
C ASP A 62 -10.31 9.92 10.24
N ILE A 63 -10.89 9.79 9.04
CA ILE A 63 -11.20 8.49 8.41
C ILE A 63 -9.93 7.66 8.24
N LEU A 64 -8.89 8.23 7.63
CA LEU A 64 -7.65 7.51 7.35
C LEU A 64 -6.87 7.13 8.62
N THR A 65 -6.98 7.92 9.69
CA THR A 65 -6.33 7.61 10.97
C THR A 65 -7.12 6.56 11.75
N SER A 66 -8.44 6.52 11.62
CA SER A 66 -9.29 5.50 12.27
C SER A 66 -9.07 4.11 11.69
N ASP A 67 -8.82 4.02 10.38
CA ASP A 67 -8.51 2.76 9.68
C ASP A 67 -7.06 2.28 9.90
N ALA A 68 -6.18 3.18 10.34
CA ALA A 68 -4.76 2.89 10.55
C ALA A 68 -4.45 2.17 11.87
N ASP A 69 -5.42 2.03 12.78
CA ASP A 69 -5.26 1.34 14.08
C ASP A 69 -5.26 -0.20 13.97
N VAL A 70 -5.21 -0.75 12.75
CA VAL A 70 -5.09 -2.19 12.49
C VAL A 70 -3.65 -2.51 12.09
N SER A 71 -2.98 -3.34 12.89
CA SER A 71 -1.60 -3.84 12.77
C SER A 71 -0.50 -3.01 13.45
N THR A 72 -0.57 -2.92 14.78
CA THR A 72 0.65 -3.04 15.58
C THR A 72 0.53 -4.33 16.39
N ASP A 73 0.89 -5.44 15.76
CA ASP A 73 1.33 -6.70 16.36
C ASP A 73 2.22 -7.43 15.33
#